data_AF-A0A973KKF1-F1
#
_entry.id   AF-A0A973KKF1-F1
#
_cell.length_a   1.000
_cell.length_b   1.000
_cell.length_c   1.000
_cell.angle_alpha   90.00
_cell.angle_beta   90.00
_cell.angle_gamma   90.00
#
_symmetry.space_group_name_H-M   'P 1'
#
loop_
_entity.id
_entity.type
_entity.pdbx_description
1 polymer ?
#
loop_
_entity_poly.entity_id
_entity_poly.type
_entity_poly.pdbx_seq_one_letter_code
_entity_poly.pdbx_strand_id
1 'polypeptide(L)'
;AALADAAVTKAAEQRLGMVAETWRQGRAGALLRAAQLLTAGGAITAALFGGRRGAAVASGLSLLAGSACTRFGVFAAGIASAEDPKYTVVPQRERLQQ
;
A
#
# COMPACT_ATOMS: atom_id res chain seq x y z
N ALA A 1 7.09 9.69 9.63
CA ALA A 1 7.01 8.32 9.05
C ALA A 1 5.63 8.07 8.41
N ALA A 2 4.54 7.94 9.16
CA ALA A 2 3.21 7.62 8.60
C ALA A 2 2.71 8.60 7.52
N LEU A 3 2.92 9.92 7.70
CA LEU A 3 2.57 10.92 6.69
C LEU A 3 3.39 10.77 5.39
N ALA A 4 4.69 10.46 5.51
CA ALA A 4 5.54 10.22 4.36
C ALA A 4 5.11 8.95 3.61
N ASP A 5 4.74 7.90 4.34
CA ASP A 5 4.24 6.65 3.77
C ASP A 5 2.94 6.85 2.97
N ALA A 6 2.01 7.64 3.52
CA ALA A 6 0.77 8.02 2.84
C ALA A 6 1.03 8.87 1.59
N ALA A 7 1.97 9.83 1.68
CA ALA A 7 2.35 10.68 0.54
C ALA A 7 3.00 9.87 -0.58
N VAL A 8 3.93 8.95 -0.24
CA VAL A 8 4.56 8.04 -1.20
C VAL A 8 3.52 7.13 -1.87
N THR A 9 2.59 6.58 -1.09
CA THR A 9 1.51 5.74 -1.63
C THR A 9 0.63 6.54 -2.60
N LYS A 10 0.27 7.78 -2.26
CA LYS A 10 -0.51 8.64 -3.14
C LYS A 10 0.22 9.01 -4.43
N ALA A 11 1.50 9.33 -4.34
CA ALA A 11 2.33 9.59 -5.50
C ALA A 11 2.46 8.34 -6.38
N ALA A 12 2.60 7.15 -5.78
CA ALA A 12 2.62 5.88 -6.51
C ALA A 12 1.30 5.62 -7.24
N GLU A 13 0.14 5.79 -6.57
CA GLU A 13 -1.18 5.68 -7.19
C GLU A 13 -1.33 6.60 -8.41
N GLN A 14 -0.89 7.86 -8.30
CA GLN A 14 -0.95 8.81 -9.40
C GLN A 14 -0.10 8.40 -10.61
N ARG A 15 1.09 7.80 -10.36
CA ARG A 15 1.98 7.34 -11.44
C ARG A 15 1.54 6.04 -12.08
N LEU A 16 0.77 5.21 -11.37
CA LEU A 16 0.27 3.93 -11.88
C LEU A 16 -0.88 4.10 -12.90
N GLY A 17 -1.52 5.27 -12.94
CA GLY A 17 -2.61 5.54 -13.88
C GLY A 17 -3.72 4.50 -13.77
N MET A 18 -4.08 3.87 -14.89
CA MET A 18 -5.13 2.84 -14.92
C MET A 18 -4.85 1.62 -14.02
N VAL A 19 -3.57 1.28 -13.80
CA VAL A 19 -3.18 0.13 -12.97
C VAL A 19 -3.45 0.39 -11.48
N ALA A 20 -3.61 1.65 -11.08
CA ALA A 20 -3.86 2.03 -9.68
C ALA A 20 -5.13 1.39 -9.09
N GLU A 21 -6.08 0.96 -9.91
CA GLU A 21 -7.27 0.26 -9.42
C GLU A 21 -6.93 -1.08 -8.74
N THR A 22 -5.87 -1.76 -9.18
CA THR A 22 -5.38 -3.01 -8.56
C THR A 22 -4.90 -2.79 -7.13
N TRP A 23 -4.42 -1.59 -6.79
CA TRP A 23 -4.02 -1.22 -5.44
C TRP A 23 -5.23 -0.89 -4.54
N ARG A 24 -6.40 -0.62 -5.11
CA ARG A 24 -7.59 -0.21 -4.36
C ARG A 24 -8.59 -1.34 -4.14
N GLN A 25 -8.55 -2.36 -4.98
CA GLN A 25 -9.55 -3.44 -5.02
C GLN A 25 -8.98 -4.78 -4.58
N GLY A 26 -9.88 -5.72 -4.29
CA GLY A 26 -9.57 -7.11 -3.97
C GLY A 26 -8.63 -7.26 -2.77
N ARG A 27 -7.83 -8.34 -2.79
CA ARG A 27 -6.91 -8.70 -1.72
C ARG A 27 -5.79 -7.66 -1.53
N ALA A 28 -5.29 -7.08 -2.63
CA ALA A 28 -4.26 -6.06 -2.59
C ALA A 28 -4.72 -4.80 -1.85
N GLY A 29 -5.92 -4.29 -2.18
CA GLY A 29 -6.49 -3.14 -1.48
C GLY A 29 -6.75 -3.38 0.00
N ALA A 30 -7.20 -4.58 0.37
CA ALA A 30 -7.37 -4.95 1.78
C ALA A 30 -6.04 -4.94 2.56
N LEU A 31 -4.97 -5.51 1.97
CA LEU A 31 -3.64 -5.53 2.58
C LEU A 31 -3.03 -4.14 2.70
N LEU A 32 -3.14 -3.30 1.67
CA LEU A 32 -2.60 -1.94 1.69
C LEU A 32 -3.34 -1.05 2.70
N ARG A 33 -4.66 -1.21 2.87
CA ARG A 33 -5.42 -0.53 3.92
C ARG A 33 -5.01 -0.98 5.31
N ALA A 34 -4.86 -2.29 5.52
CA ALA A 34 -4.39 -2.83 6.79
C ALA A 34 -2.98 -2.30 7.12
N ALA A 35 -2.08 -2.25 6.13
CA ALA A 35 -0.76 -1.67 6.28
C ALA A 35 -0.82 -0.20 6.74
N GLN A 36 -1.67 0.61 6.09
CA GLN A 36 -1.82 2.02 6.43
C GLN A 36 -2.32 2.22 7.87
N LEU A 37 -3.32 1.43 8.30
CA LEU A 37 -3.84 1.49 9.67
C LEU A 37 -2.79 1.04 10.70
N LEU A 38 -2.06 -0.05 10.43
CA LEU A 38 -1.02 -0.57 11.31
C LEU A 38 0.16 0.40 11.44
N THR A 39 0.56 1.04 10.33
CA THR A 39 1.64 2.03 10.31
C THR A 39 1.22 3.31 11.03
N ALA A 40 0.02 3.83 10.77
CA ALA A 40 -0.50 5.01 11.45
C ALA A 40 -0.69 4.77 12.96
N GLY A 41 -1.33 3.66 13.32
CA GLY A 41 -1.56 3.26 14.72
C GLY A 41 -0.26 3.01 15.48
N GLY A 42 0.69 2.31 14.86
CA GLY A 42 2.04 2.11 15.41
C GLY A 42 2.76 3.44 15.63
N ALA A 43 2.78 4.32 14.63
CA ALA A 43 3.43 5.63 14.75
C ALA A 43 2.82 6.50 15.86
N ILE A 44 1.50 6.52 15.99
CA ILE A 44 0.79 7.25 17.06
C ILE A 44 1.13 6.63 18.43
N THR A 45 1.14 5.31 18.53
CA THR A 45 1.44 4.60 19.79
C THR A 45 2.88 4.85 20.23
N ALA A 46 3.85 4.80 19.32
CA ALA A 46 5.23 5.19 19.61
C ALA A 46 5.34 6.64 20.09
N ALA A 47 4.66 7.57 19.41
CA ALA A 47 4.74 8.99 19.74
C ALA A 47 4.15 9.32 21.12
N LEU A 48 3.02 8.69 21.48
CA LEU A 48 2.31 8.99 22.74
C LEU A 48 2.80 8.16 23.92
N PHE A 49 3.23 6.91 23.68
CA PHE A 49 3.50 5.93 24.75
C PHE A 49 4.87 5.26 24.68
N GLY A 50 5.77 5.71 23.79
CA GLY A 50 7.07 5.08 23.54
C GLY A 50 8.00 4.97 24.77
N GLY A 51 7.77 5.77 25.81
CA GLY A 51 8.50 5.65 27.09
C GLY A 51 8.17 4.38 27.89
N ARG A 52 7.11 3.64 27.54
CA ARG A 52 6.71 2.41 28.25
C ARG A 52 7.11 1.19 27.42
N ARG A 53 7.92 0.29 27.99
CA ARG A 53 8.43 -0.92 27.30
C ARG A 53 7.35 -1.70 26.55
N GLY A 54 6.20 -1.95 27.17
CA GLY A 54 5.10 -2.69 26.53
C GLY A 54 4.53 -1.97 25.30
N ALA A 55 4.33 -0.66 25.39
CA ALA A 55 3.82 0.15 24.28
C ALA A 55 4.84 0.28 23.14
N ALA A 56 6.13 0.39 23.48
CA ALA A 56 7.21 0.38 22.48
C ALA A 56 7.26 -0.94 21.70
N VAL A 57 7.12 -2.09 22.37
CA VAL A 57 7.06 -3.41 21.72
C VAL A 57 5.82 -3.53 20.83
N ALA A 58 4.64 -3.17 21.35
CA ALA A 58 3.40 -3.21 20.58
C ALA A 58 3.46 -2.31 19.33
N SER A 59 4.02 -1.10 19.47
CA SER A 59 4.28 -0.21 18.35
C SER A 59 5.22 -0.83 17.32
N GLY A 60 6.33 -1.41 17.76
CA GLY A 60 7.30 -2.07 16.87
C GLY A 60 6.66 -3.20 16.07
N LEU A 61 5.89 -4.06 16.74
CA LEU A 61 5.15 -5.15 16.09
C LEU A 61 4.12 -4.62 15.08
N SER A 62 3.38 -3.57 15.43
CA SER A 62 2.42 -2.93 14.52
C SER A 62 3.11 -2.40 13.25
N LEU A 63 4.26 -1.73 13.40
CA LEU A 63 5.03 -1.21 12.27
C LEU A 63 5.58 -2.34 11.38
N LEU A 64 6.06 -3.43 11.98
CA LEU A 64 6.55 -4.60 11.24
C LEU A 64 5.43 -5.32 10.49
N ALA A 65 4.27 -5.50 11.14
CA ALA A 65 3.08 -6.07 10.50
C ALA A 65 2.61 -5.17 9.34
N GLY A 66 2.61 -3.85 9.54
CA GLY A 66 2.32 -2.87 8.48
C GLY A 66 3.26 -3.03 7.28
N SER A 67 4.57 -3.14 7.52
CA SER A 67 5.56 -3.38 6.45
C SER A 67 5.32 -4.68 5.68
N ALA A 68 4.96 -5.76 6.38
CA ALA A 68 4.64 -7.03 5.73
C ALA A 68 3.39 -6.90 4.86
N CYS A 69 2.33 -6.27 5.37
CA CYS A 69 1.10 -6.01 4.63
C CYS A 69 1.35 -5.16 3.37
N THR A 70 2.21 -4.14 3.42
CA THR A 70 2.58 -3.36 2.22
C THR A 70 3.24 -4.24 1.17
N ARG A 71 4.23 -5.06 1.55
CA ARG A 71 4.94 -5.95 0.61
C ARG A 71 4.00 -6.95 -0.06
N PHE A 72 3.16 -7.63 0.72
CA PHE A 72 2.19 -8.58 0.17
C PHE A 72 1.07 -7.90 -0.61
N GLY A 73 0.68 -6.69 -0.24
CA GLY A 73 -0.31 -5.88 -0.96
C GLY A 73 0.17 -5.51 -2.37
N VAL A 74 1.40 -5.00 -2.48
CA VAL A 74 2.04 -4.69 -3.77
C VAL A 74 2.21 -5.95 -4.62
N PHE A 75 2.63 -7.07 -4.02
CA PHE A 75 2.74 -8.35 -4.73
C PHE A 75 1.38 -8.81 -5.29
N ALA A 76 0.33 -8.79 -4.48
CA ALA A 76 -1.02 -9.15 -4.91
C ALA A 76 -1.56 -8.22 -6.01
N ALA A 77 -1.24 -6.91 -5.92
CA ALA A 77 -1.59 -5.96 -6.98
C ALA A 77 -0.88 -6.28 -8.30
N GLY A 78 0.39 -6.70 -8.24
CA GLY A 78 1.16 -7.13 -9.41
C GLY A 78 0.54 -8.35 -10.10
N ILE A 79 0.10 -9.35 -9.33
CA ILE A 79 -0.62 -10.51 -9.88
C ILE A 79 -1.92 -10.08 -10.55
N ALA A 80 -2.75 -9.28 -9.88
CA ALA A 80 -4.00 -8.79 -10.44
C ALA A 80 -3.79 -7.94 -11.71
N SER A 81 -2.68 -7.18 -11.78
CA SER A 81 -2.31 -6.42 -12.97
C SER A 81 -1.85 -7.32 -14.12
N ALA A 82 -1.25 -8.48 -13.84
CA ALA A 82 -0.79 -9.42 -14.85
C ALA A 82 -1.93 -10.28 -15.41
N GLU A 83 -2.94 -10.57 -14.60
CA GLU A 83 -4.11 -11.39 -14.99
C GLU A 83 -5.08 -10.65 -15.92
N ASP A 84 -5.17 -9.32 -15.82
CA ASP A 84 -6.10 -8.53 -16.62
C ASP A 84 -5.39 -7.91 -17.85
N PRO A 85 -5.67 -8.41 -19.07
CA PRO A 85 -5.00 -7.94 -20.28
C PRO A 85 -5.33 -6.48 -20.63
N LYS A 86 -6.35 -5.86 -20.02
CA LYS A 86 -6.67 -4.45 -20.31
C LYS A 86 -5.51 -3.51 -20.00
N TYR A 87 -4.69 -3.84 -18.99
CA TYR A 87 -3.55 -3.01 -18.57
C TYR A 87 -2.40 -3.00 -19.58
N THR A 88 -2.38 -3.93 -20.54
CA THR A 88 -1.40 -3.95 -21.63
C THR A 88 -2.04 -3.58 -22.96
N VAL A 89 -3.25 -4.07 -23.25
CA VAL A 89 -3.89 -3.93 -24.57
C VAL A 89 -4.51 -2.55 -24.78
N VAL A 90 -5.18 -1.95 -23.79
CA VAL A 90 -5.84 -0.64 -23.97
C VAL A 90 -4.81 0.46 -24.29
N PRO A 91 -3.69 0.60 -23.54
CA PRO A 91 -2.67 1.59 -23.87
C PRO A 91 -2.03 1.35 -25.24
N GLN A 92 -1.91 0.10 -25.69
CA GLN A 92 -1.39 -0.23 -27.02
C GLN A 92 -2.37 0.21 -28.12
N ARG A 93 -3.67 -0.01 -27.93
CA ARG A 93 -4.70 0.41 -28.90
C ARG A 93 -4.82 1.93 -29.01
N GLU A 94 -4.77 2.65 -27.90
CA GLU A 94 -4.80 4.12 -27.89
C GLU A 94 -3.64 4.70 -28.71
N ARG A 95 -2.44 4.13 -28.61
CA ARG A 95 -1.26 4.54 -29.40
C ARG A 95 -1.39 4.29 -30.90
N LEU A 96 -2.22 3.33 -31.32
CA LEU A 96 -2.48 3.07 -32.74
C LEU A 96 -3.55 4.00 -33.31
N GLN A 97 -4.36 4.64 -32.45
CA GLN A 97 -5.43 5.56 -32.82
C GLN A 97 -5.01 7.03 -32.73
N GLN A 98 -3.84 7.31 -32.16
CA GLN A 98 -3.15 8.61 -32.14
C GLN A 98 -2.20 8.74 -33.33
#